data_AF-A0A2X0VMH5-F1
#
_entry.id   AF-A0A2X0VMH5-F1
#
_cell.length_a   1.000
_cell.length_b   1.000
_cell.length_c   1.000
_cell.angle_alpha   90.00
_cell.angle_beta   90.00
_cell.angle_gamma   90.00
#
_symmetry.space_group_name_H-M   'P 1'
#
loop_
_entity.id
_entity.type
_entity.pdbx_description
1 polymer ?
#
loop_
_entity_poly.entity_id
_entity_poly.type
_entity_poly.pdbx_seq_one_letter_code
_entity_poly.pdbx_strand_id
1 'polypeptide(L)'
;MTVSTTCSCPCVASVDPTRVAGFAAGVGATVAWYALPDYVRSRPLRGLVKAGLLGVLGWSMVAQLPEPSALTPYDDEDADCSKASPVAGEDPLDGVTEADPSELAVLAGAALGSAMITVGVERWLFRRGERRRAQGSRFAHTRQGLVLGGLEAALTALTFGAGAARERLSKG
;
A
#
# COMPACT_ATOMS: atom_id res chain seq x y z
N MET A 1 14.73 -45.27 30.23
CA MET A 1 13.89 -45.57 29.06
C MET A 1 13.51 -44.26 28.41
N THR A 2 14.00 -44.07 27.20
CA THR A 2 13.69 -43.02 26.24
C THR A 2 12.23 -43.07 25.81
N VAL A 3 11.56 -41.91 25.72
CA VAL A 3 10.87 -41.47 24.50
C VAL A 3 10.93 -39.94 24.46
N SER A 4 11.78 -39.43 23.59
CA SER A 4 11.69 -38.08 23.04
C SER A 4 10.47 -38.04 22.13
N THR A 5 9.57 -37.08 22.32
CA THR A 5 8.59 -36.71 21.28
C THR A 5 8.92 -35.30 20.82
N THR A 6 9.88 -35.22 19.91
CA THR A 6 10.04 -34.09 19.00
C THR A 6 8.82 -34.06 18.08
N CYS A 7 7.95 -33.06 18.22
CA CYS A 7 7.05 -32.68 17.14
C CYS A 7 7.54 -31.34 16.59
N SER A 8 8.55 -31.45 15.73
CA SER A 8 8.93 -30.41 14.79
C SER A 8 7.87 -30.36 13.69
N CYS A 9 6.88 -29.47 13.83
CA CYS A 9 6.25 -28.90 12.64
C CYS A 9 6.99 -27.61 12.34
N PRO A 10 7.54 -27.42 11.13
CA PRO A 10 7.88 -26.08 10.70
C PRO A 10 6.55 -25.33 10.67
N CYS A 11 6.32 -24.47 11.66
CA CYS A 11 5.28 -23.47 11.55
C CYS A 11 5.66 -22.65 10.31
N VAL A 12 5.08 -23.00 9.16
CA VAL A 12 4.92 -22.09 8.04
C VAL A 12 4.43 -20.81 8.70
N ALA A 13 5.26 -19.77 8.68
CA ALA A 13 4.94 -18.49 9.29
C ALA A 13 3.48 -18.19 8.95
N SER A 14 2.62 -18.14 9.97
CA SER A 14 1.18 -18.02 9.76
C SER A 14 0.95 -16.74 8.97
N VAL A 15 0.64 -16.88 7.68
CA VAL A 15 0.43 -15.72 6.82
C VAL A 15 -0.89 -15.13 7.26
N ASP A 16 -0.87 -13.87 7.67
CA ASP A 16 -2.08 -13.16 8.10
C ASP A 16 -3.11 -13.18 6.95
N PRO A 17 -4.29 -13.81 7.15
CA PRO A 17 -5.29 -13.96 6.11
C PRO A 17 -5.81 -12.60 5.62
N THR A 18 -5.82 -11.57 6.48
CA THR A 18 -6.25 -10.22 6.13
C THR A 18 -5.26 -9.56 5.16
N ARG A 19 -3.96 -9.74 5.39
CA ARG A 19 -2.91 -9.29 4.46
C ARG A 19 -2.98 -10.01 3.12
N VAL A 20 -3.16 -11.33 3.13
CA VAL A 20 -3.31 -12.10 1.88
C VAL A 20 -4.54 -11.65 1.10
N ALA A 21 -5.67 -11.47 1.78
CA ALA A 21 -6.90 -10.99 1.18
C ALA A 21 -6.75 -9.55 0.67
N GLY A 22 -6.11 -8.67 1.44
CA GLY A 22 -5.79 -7.30 1.06
C GLY A 22 -4.93 -7.25 -0.20
N PHE A 23 -3.82 -8.00 -0.22
CA PHE A 23 -2.95 -8.13 -1.38
C PHE A 23 -3.69 -8.63 -2.62
N ALA A 24 -4.44 -9.73 -2.49
CA ALA A 24 -5.21 -10.28 -3.60
C ALA A 24 -6.28 -9.30 -4.13
N ALA A 25 -6.92 -8.56 -3.22
CA ALA A 25 -7.91 -7.55 -3.55
C ALA A 25 -7.28 -6.36 -4.28
N GLY A 26 -6.11 -5.88 -3.86
CA GLY A 26 -5.37 -4.80 -4.52
C GLY A 26 -4.99 -5.15 -5.96
N VAL A 27 -4.33 -6.30 -6.14
CA VAL A 27 -3.95 -6.81 -7.47
C VAL A 27 -5.17 -7.01 -8.35
N GLY A 28 -6.23 -7.63 -7.81
CA GLY A 28 -7.49 -7.83 -8.52
C GLY A 28 -8.15 -6.51 -8.94
N ALA A 29 -8.13 -5.51 -8.07
CA ALA A 29 -8.68 -4.19 -8.35
C ALA A 29 -7.91 -3.47 -9.46
N THR A 30 -6.58 -3.57 -9.51
CA THR A 30 -5.76 -3.04 -10.61
C THR A 30 -6.05 -3.73 -11.93
N VAL A 31 -6.12 -5.05 -11.95
CA VAL A 31 -6.51 -5.79 -13.17
C VAL A 31 -7.89 -5.32 -13.64
N ALA A 32 -8.87 -5.25 -12.73
CA ALA A 32 -10.22 -4.81 -13.04
C ALA A 32 -10.26 -3.36 -13.56
N TRP A 33 -9.48 -2.46 -12.95
CA TRP A 33 -9.39 -1.05 -13.34
C TRP A 33 -9.04 -0.88 -14.82
N TYR A 34 -8.02 -1.62 -15.27
CA TYR A 34 -7.54 -1.56 -16.64
C TYR A 34 -8.33 -2.44 -17.61
N ALA A 35 -8.94 -3.54 -17.16
CA ALA A 35 -9.78 -4.41 -17.99
C ALA A 35 -11.17 -3.81 -18.29
N LEU A 36 -11.63 -2.87 -17.46
CA LEU A 36 -12.98 -2.31 -17.47
C LEU A 36 -13.52 -1.87 -18.85
N PRO A 37 -12.73 -1.24 -19.75
CA PRO A 37 -13.24 -0.79 -21.05
C PRO A 37 -13.73 -1.91 -21.96
N ASP A 38 -13.28 -3.15 -21.74
CA ASP A 38 -13.67 -4.30 -22.54
C ASP A 38 -15.05 -4.85 -22.14
N TYR A 39 -15.46 -4.70 -20.87
CA TYR A 39 -16.71 -5.24 -20.35
C TYR A 39 -17.81 -4.19 -20.18
N VAL A 40 -17.46 -2.98 -19.74
CA VAL A 40 -18.41 -1.89 -19.54
C VAL A 40 -18.29 -0.92 -20.70
N ARG A 41 -19.34 -0.75 -21.51
CA ARG A 41 -19.30 0.19 -22.66
C ARG A 41 -19.65 1.63 -22.26
N SER A 42 -20.51 1.81 -21.25
CA SER A 42 -21.02 3.12 -20.84
C SER A 42 -20.00 3.88 -19.99
N ARG A 43 -19.78 5.16 -20.34
CA ARG A 43 -18.86 6.05 -19.62
C ARG A 43 -19.25 6.30 -18.15
N PRO A 44 -20.52 6.59 -17.79
CA PRO A 44 -20.86 6.86 -16.39
C PRO A 44 -20.73 5.61 -15.51
N LEU A 45 -21.10 4.43 -16.03
CA LEU A 45 -20.96 3.18 -15.29
C LEU A 45 -19.49 2.84 -15.01
N ARG A 46 -18.59 3.13 -15.97
CA ARG A 46 -17.14 3.00 -15.72
C ARG A 46 -16.69 3.86 -14.54
N GLY A 47 -17.22 5.07 -14.42
CA GLY A 47 -16.94 5.97 -13.29
C GLY A 47 -17.38 5.37 -11.96
N LEU A 48 -18.59 4.81 -11.88
CA LEU A 48 -19.10 4.15 -10.68
C LEU A 48 -18.28 2.93 -10.30
N VAL A 49 -17.93 2.08 -11.26
CA VAL A 49 -17.08 0.90 -11.01
C VAL A 49 -15.71 1.33 -10.52
N LYS A 50 -15.09 2.34 -11.15
CA LYS A 50 -13.82 2.91 -10.71
C LYS A 50 -13.90 3.45 -9.28
N ALA A 51 -14.96 4.16 -8.92
CA ALA A 51 -15.15 4.64 -7.55
C ALA A 51 -15.20 3.48 -6.54
N GLY A 52 -15.92 2.40 -6.85
CA GLY A 52 -15.92 1.18 -6.03
C GLY A 52 -14.52 0.54 -5.91
N LEU A 53 -13.78 0.46 -7.03
CA LEU A 53 -12.42 -0.08 -7.04
C LEU A 53 -11.45 0.76 -6.20
N LEU A 54 -11.63 2.09 -6.12
CA LEU A 54 -10.84 2.92 -5.21
C LEU A 54 -11.07 2.56 -3.74
N GLY A 55 -12.30 2.20 -3.36
CA GLY A 55 -12.60 1.68 -2.03
C GLY A 55 -11.89 0.36 -1.75
N VAL A 56 -11.86 -0.56 -2.73
CA VAL A 56 -11.12 -1.84 -2.63
C VAL A 56 -9.62 -1.60 -2.49
N LEU A 57 -9.04 -0.70 -3.30
CA LEU A 57 -7.63 -0.32 -3.21
C LEU A 57 -7.30 0.32 -1.86
N GLY A 58 -8.17 1.20 -1.35
CA GLY A 58 -8.02 1.80 -0.02
C GLY A 58 -8.03 0.75 1.10
N TRP A 59 -8.98 -0.19 1.05
CA TRP A 59 -9.00 -1.33 1.98
C TRP A 59 -7.74 -2.19 1.86
N SER A 60 -7.29 -2.48 0.63
CA SER A 60 -6.04 -3.22 0.40
C SER A 60 -4.83 -2.54 1.03
N MET A 61 -4.75 -1.20 1.02
CA MET A 61 -3.67 -0.46 1.68
C MET A 61 -3.75 -0.61 3.20
N VAL A 62 -4.94 -0.45 3.78
CA VAL A 62 -5.16 -0.60 5.23
C VAL A 62 -4.81 -2.01 5.69
N ALA A 63 -5.20 -3.04 4.93
CA ALA A 63 -4.91 -4.44 5.25
C ALA A 63 -3.41 -4.78 5.25
N GLN A 64 -2.56 -3.96 4.62
CA GLN A 64 -1.12 -4.17 4.55
C GLN A 64 -0.34 -3.42 5.65
N LEU A 65 -1.03 -2.60 6.45
CA LEU A 65 -0.39 -1.86 7.54
C LEU A 65 0.17 -2.83 8.61
N PRO A 66 1.31 -2.51 9.23
CA PRO A 66 1.76 -3.18 10.45
C PRO A 66 0.64 -3.17 11.50
N GLU A 67 0.45 -4.29 12.20
CA GLU A 67 -0.38 -4.27 13.40
C GLU A 67 0.16 -3.21 14.35
N PRO A 68 -0.69 -2.37 14.96
CA PRO A 68 -0.23 -1.41 15.95
C PRO A 68 0.47 -2.20 17.04
N SER A 69 1.78 -2.00 17.18
CA SER A 69 2.51 -2.54 18.32
C SER A 69 1.77 -2.10 19.57
N ALA A 70 1.28 -3.06 20.37
CA ALA A 70 0.75 -2.76 21.69
C ALA A 70 1.81 -1.91 22.38
N LEU A 71 1.48 -0.64 22.59
CA LEU A 71 2.38 0.28 23.27
C LEU A 71 2.75 -0.42 24.57
N THR A 72 4.04 -0.66 24.77
CA THR A 72 4.52 -1.11 26.08
C THR A 72 3.96 -0.13 27.10
N PRO A 73 3.34 -0.59 28.19
CA PRO A 73 2.94 0.29 29.28
C PRO A 73 4.11 1.22 29.60
N TYR A 74 3.82 2.51 29.59
CA TYR A 74 4.80 3.55 29.87
C TYR A 74 5.21 3.38 31.36
N ASP A 75 6.50 3.20 31.63
CA ASP A 75 7.07 2.86 32.95
C ASP A 75 7.23 4.11 33.86
N ASP A 76 6.24 5.00 33.88
CA ASP A 76 6.30 6.30 34.56
C ASP A 76 5.20 6.53 35.61
N GLU A 77 4.58 5.46 36.12
CA GLU A 77 3.68 5.55 37.30
C GLU A 77 4.41 5.98 38.60
N ASP A 78 5.75 6.08 38.58
CA ASP A 78 6.57 6.59 39.71
C ASP A 78 7.20 7.98 39.44
N ALA A 79 6.89 8.64 38.33
CA ALA A 79 7.37 9.99 38.05
C ALA A 79 6.53 11.04 38.80
N ASP A 80 7.05 11.50 39.94
CA ASP A 80 6.50 12.61 40.72
C ASP A 80 6.44 13.92 39.89
N CYS A 81 5.29 14.17 39.25
CA CYS A 81 4.98 15.39 38.49
C CYS A 81 4.98 16.68 39.36
N SER A 82 5.19 16.56 40.68
CA SER A 82 5.25 17.69 41.62
C SER A 82 6.62 18.35 41.68
N LYS A 83 7.66 17.73 41.10
CA LYS A 83 8.98 18.34 40.95
C LYS A 83 9.00 19.08 39.62
N ALA A 84 8.95 20.41 39.68
CA ALA A 84 9.26 21.25 38.53
C ALA A 84 10.59 20.79 37.93
N SER A 85 10.53 20.21 36.73
CA SER A 85 11.70 19.92 35.91
C SER A 85 12.54 21.19 35.77
N PRO A 86 13.88 21.13 35.80
CA PRO A 86 14.74 22.27 35.47
C PRO A 86 14.57 22.79 34.03
N VAL A 87 13.70 22.18 33.24
CA VAL A 87 13.38 22.52 31.84
C VAL A 87 11.93 23.03 31.74
N ALA A 88 11.42 23.72 32.77
CA ALA A 88 10.12 24.39 32.74
C ALA A 88 10.21 25.78 32.08
N GLY A 89 10.62 25.81 30.81
CA GLY A 89 10.74 27.05 30.05
C GLY A 89 10.70 26.89 28.53
N GLU A 90 10.88 25.67 28.02
CA GLU A 90 10.73 25.36 26.60
C GLU A 90 9.51 24.45 26.47
N ASP A 91 8.44 24.97 25.86
CA ASP A 91 7.30 24.16 25.48
C ASP A 91 7.80 23.09 24.49
N PRO A 92 7.62 21.78 24.75
CA PRO A 92 8.05 20.71 23.84
C PRO A 92 7.39 20.79 22.45
N LEU A 93 6.38 21.64 22.29
CA LEU A 93 5.69 21.94 21.04
C LEU A 93 6.09 23.30 20.43
N ASP A 94 7.00 24.06 21.06
CA ASP A 94 7.53 25.30 20.50
C ASP A 94 8.38 24.98 19.27
N GLY A 95 7.88 25.31 18.09
CA GLY A 95 8.46 24.94 16.79
C GLY A 95 7.85 23.72 16.11
N VAL A 96 6.84 23.08 16.70
CA VAL A 96 6.07 21.98 16.06
C VAL A 96 4.87 22.51 15.26
N THR A 97 4.61 23.82 15.32
CA THR A 97 3.55 24.48 14.56
C THR A 97 4.09 25.22 13.34
N GLU A 98 3.42 24.98 12.20
CA GLU A 98 3.66 25.50 10.86
C GLU A 98 4.81 24.80 10.12
N ALA A 99 4.49 23.75 9.35
CA ALA A 99 5.39 23.29 8.29
C ALA A 99 5.77 24.50 7.44
N ASP A 100 7.08 24.69 7.20
CA ASP A 100 7.57 25.84 6.43
C ASP A 100 6.79 25.91 5.09
N PRO A 101 6.31 27.09 4.66
CA PRO A 101 5.54 27.21 3.43
C PRO A 101 6.26 26.61 2.21
N SER A 102 7.60 26.55 2.24
CA SER A 102 8.40 25.86 1.23
C SER A 102 8.24 24.33 1.26
N GLU A 103 8.20 23.71 2.45
CA GLU A 103 7.96 22.27 2.62
C GLU A 103 6.54 21.88 2.18
N LEU A 104 5.54 22.69 2.55
CA LEU A 104 4.16 22.51 2.10
C LEU A 104 4.05 22.66 0.58
N ALA A 105 4.75 23.62 -0.02
CA ALA A 105 4.78 23.80 -1.46
C ALA A 105 5.44 22.62 -2.18
N VAL A 106 6.51 22.05 -1.64
CA VAL A 106 7.16 20.85 -2.19
C VAL A 106 6.23 19.64 -2.10
N LEU A 107 5.57 19.44 -0.97
CA LEU A 107 4.61 18.34 -0.78
C LEU A 107 3.43 18.46 -1.76
N ALA A 108 2.83 19.65 -1.84
CA ALA A 108 1.74 19.94 -2.78
C ALA A 108 2.18 19.76 -4.23
N GLY A 109 3.39 20.22 -4.57
CA GLY A 109 4.01 20.02 -5.88
C GLY A 109 4.21 18.55 -6.23
N ALA A 110 4.68 17.73 -5.28
CA ALA A 110 4.83 16.30 -5.45
C ALA A 110 3.48 15.59 -5.63
N ALA A 111 2.46 15.97 -4.84
CA ALA A 111 1.11 15.43 -4.95
C ALA A 111 0.48 15.75 -6.31
N LEU A 112 0.55 17.01 -6.76
CA LEU A 112 0.02 17.42 -8.06
C LEU A 112 0.82 16.81 -9.21
N GLY A 113 2.15 16.81 -9.12
CA GLY A 113 3.03 16.22 -10.12
C GLY A 113 2.76 14.73 -10.31
N SER A 114 2.63 13.98 -9.21
CA SER A 114 2.31 12.55 -9.25
C SER A 114 0.92 12.26 -9.84
N ALA A 115 -0.09 13.07 -9.50
CA ALA A 115 -1.42 12.97 -10.08
C ALA A 115 -1.39 13.19 -11.61
N MET A 116 -0.67 14.22 -12.07
CA MET A 116 -0.55 14.54 -13.49
C MET A 116 0.20 13.45 -14.26
N ILE A 117 1.27 12.90 -13.69
CA ILE A 117 1.98 11.75 -14.26
C ILE A 117 1.03 10.55 -14.38
N THR A 118 0.27 10.25 -13.33
CA THR A 118 -0.70 9.14 -13.31
C THR A 118 -1.72 9.29 -14.43
N VAL A 119 -2.35 10.47 -14.55
CA VAL A 119 -3.31 10.75 -15.64
C VAL A 119 -2.67 10.63 -17.02
N GLY A 120 -1.43 11.11 -17.18
CA GLY A 120 -0.67 10.99 -18.43
C GLY A 120 -0.44 9.53 -18.84
N VAL A 121 0.00 8.71 -17.89
CA VAL A 121 0.22 7.26 -18.06
C VAL A 121 -1.08 6.54 -18.38
N GLU A 122 -2.15 6.77 -17.63
CA GLU A 122 -3.46 6.16 -17.88
C GLU A 122 -3.98 6.47 -19.29
N ARG A 123 -3.87 7.73 -19.72
CA ARG A 123 -4.31 8.17 -21.04
C ARG A 123 -3.44 7.58 -22.16
N TRP A 124 -2.15 7.35 -21.91
CA TRP A 124 -1.28 6.62 -22.84
C TRP A 124 -1.66 5.14 -22.94
N LEU A 125 -1.88 4.46 -21.80
CA LEU A 125 -2.30 3.05 -21.76
C LEU A 125 -3.62 2.84 -22.51
N PHE A 126 -4.62 3.69 -22.25
CA PHE A 126 -5.90 3.63 -22.94
C PHE A 126 -5.74 3.78 -24.45
N ARG A 127 -4.97 4.78 -24.91
CA ARG A 127 -4.69 4.98 -26.35
C ARG A 127 -3.98 3.78 -26.97
N ARG A 128 -3.05 3.16 -26.25
CA ARG A 128 -2.37 1.94 -26.68
C ARG A 128 -3.36 0.78 -26.83
N GLY A 129 -4.26 0.59 -25.86
CA GLY A 129 -5.32 -0.42 -25.91
C GLY A 129 -6.28 -0.23 -27.08
N GLU A 130 -6.71 1.01 -27.34
CA GLU A 130 -7.55 1.33 -28.50
C GLU A 130 -6.86 1.08 -29.84
N ARG A 131 -5.56 1.41 -29.97
CA ARG A 131 -4.77 1.08 -31.16
C ARG A 131 -4.70 -0.43 -31.40
N ARG A 132 -4.52 -1.23 -30.35
CA ARG A 132 -4.52 -2.70 -30.44
C ARG A 132 -5.90 -3.25 -30.80
N ARG A 133 -6.97 -2.63 -30.29
CA ARG A 133 -8.35 -2.98 -30.66
C ARG A 133 -8.62 -2.69 -32.14
N ALA A 134 -8.15 -1.56 -32.66
CA ALA A 134 -8.25 -1.22 -34.08
C ALA A 134 -7.49 -2.21 -34.98
N GLN A 135 -6.44 -2.85 -34.47
CA GLN A 135 -5.72 -3.95 -35.13
C GLN A 135 -6.44 -5.31 -35.03
N GLY A 136 -7.66 -5.35 -34.49
CA GLY A 136 -8.47 -6.56 -34.36
C GLY A 136 -8.21 -7.38 -33.08
N SER A 137 -7.36 -6.91 -32.16
CA SER A 137 -7.13 -7.60 -30.89
C SER A 137 -8.39 -7.58 -30.03
N ARG A 138 -8.95 -8.76 -29.75
CA ARG A 138 -9.99 -8.92 -28.73
C ARG A 138 -9.37 -8.74 -27.34
N PHE A 139 -10.14 -8.18 -26.40
CA PHE A 139 -9.73 -7.99 -24.99
C PHE A 139 -8.38 -7.29 -24.78
N ALA A 140 -8.09 -6.29 -25.63
CA ALA A 140 -6.81 -5.59 -25.62
C ALA A 140 -6.52 -4.91 -24.27
N HIS A 141 -7.54 -4.41 -23.59
CA HIS A 141 -7.41 -3.72 -22.30
C HIS A 141 -7.35 -4.74 -21.15
N THR A 142 -8.09 -5.85 -21.22
CA THR A 142 -7.95 -6.94 -20.23
C THR A 142 -6.54 -7.52 -20.21
N ARG A 143 -5.94 -7.75 -21.38
CA ARG A 143 -4.56 -8.26 -21.46
C ARG A 143 -3.55 -7.27 -20.87
N GLN A 144 -3.78 -5.96 -21.06
CA GLN A 144 -2.96 -4.93 -20.41
C GLN A 144 -3.17 -4.94 -18.89
N GLY A 145 -4.41 -5.05 -18.43
CA GLY A 145 -4.73 -5.14 -17.01
C GLY A 145 -4.04 -6.32 -16.32
N LEU A 146 -4.00 -7.49 -16.95
CA LEU A 146 -3.28 -8.65 -16.42
C LEU A 146 -1.77 -8.41 -16.30
N VAL A 147 -1.16 -7.76 -17.29
CA VAL A 147 0.28 -7.41 -17.22
C VAL A 147 0.55 -6.43 -16.10
N LEU A 148 -0.30 -5.41 -15.94
CA LEU A 148 -0.14 -4.39 -14.91
C LEU A 148 -0.39 -4.94 -13.50
N GLY A 149 -1.41 -5.78 -13.32
CA GLY A 149 -1.65 -6.47 -12.05
C GLY A 149 -0.53 -7.45 -11.70
N GLY A 150 0.02 -8.15 -12.69
CA GLY A 150 1.22 -8.99 -12.48
C GLY A 150 2.44 -8.18 -12.06
N LEU A 151 2.65 -7.00 -12.67
CA LEU A 151 3.73 -6.09 -12.30
C LEU A 151 3.55 -5.54 -10.88
N GLU A 152 2.34 -5.15 -10.50
CA GLU A 152 2.01 -4.71 -9.14
C GLU A 152 2.26 -5.82 -8.11
N ALA A 153 1.80 -7.04 -8.40
CA ALA A 153 2.01 -8.21 -7.55
C ALA A 153 3.52 -8.45 -7.33
N ALA A 154 4.31 -8.39 -8.40
CA ALA A 154 5.75 -8.54 -8.33
C ALA A 154 6.42 -7.41 -7.52
N LEU A 155 6.05 -6.15 -7.76
CA LEU A 155 6.58 -5.01 -7.02
C LEU A 155 6.28 -5.10 -5.53
N THR A 156 5.05 -5.48 -5.19
CA THR A 156 4.61 -5.66 -3.81
C THR A 156 5.35 -6.82 -3.15
N ALA A 157 5.51 -7.96 -3.84
CA ALA A 157 6.31 -9.07 -3.34
C ALA A 157 7.78 -8.66 -3.10
N LEU A 158 8.35 -7.80 -3.96
CA LEU A 158 9.71 -7.28 -3.79
C LEU A 158 9.83 -6.34 -2.60
N THR A 159 8.91 -5.39 -2.42
CA THR A 159 8.97 -4.43 -1.30
C THR A 159 8.83 -5.12 0.05
N PHE A 160 7.89 -6.05 0.19
CA PHE A 160 7.70 -6.79 1.45
C PHE A 160 8.70 -7.94 1.63
N GLY A 161 9.14 -8.58 0.54
CA GLY A 161 10.17 -9.63 0.58
C GLY A 161 11.57 -9.12 0.91
N ALA A 162 11.94 -7.93 0.42
CA ALA A 162 13.23 -7.30 0.72
C ALA A 162 13.36 -6.92 2.21
N GLY A 163 12.27 -6.55 2.88
CA GLY A 163 12.24 -6.31 4.32
C GLY A 163 12.61 -7.56 5.13
N ALA A 164 12.04 -8.71 4.78
CA ALA A 164 12.33 -9.99 5.43
C ALA A 164 13.79 -10.47 5.21
N ALA A 165 14.36 -10.19 4.02
CA ALA A 165 15.76 -10.50 3.75
C ALA A 165 16.74 -9.62 4.54
N ARG A 166 16.43 -8.33 4.70
CA ARG A 166 17.24 -7.37 5.46
C ARG A 166 17.27 -7.68 6.96
N GLU A 167 16.16 -8.12 7.53
CA GLU A 167 16.09 -8.50 8.96
C GLU A 167 16.94 -9.74 9.27
N ARG A 168 16.99 -10.72 8.36
CA ARG A 168 17.83 -11.92 8.51
C ARG A 168 19.32 -11.59 8.45
N LEU A 169 19.72 -10.64 7.61
CA LEU A 169 21.11 -10.21 7.48
C LEU A 169 21.59 -9.34 8.65
N SER A 170 20.69 -8.66 9.38
CA SER A 170 21.05 -7.86 10.56
C SER A 170 21.20 -8.68 11.85
N LYS A 171 20.71 -9.92 11.86
CA LYS A 171 20.72 -10.83 13.02
C LYS A 171 21.83 -11.90 12.93
N GLY A 172 22.64 -11.89 11.88
CA GLY A 172 23.80 -12.79 11.68
C GLY A 172 25.10 -12.00 11.74
#